data_AF-A0A7S1AVF8-F1
#
_entry.id   AF-A0A7S1AVF8-F1
#
_cell.length_a   1.000
_cell.length_b   1.000
_cell.length_c   1.000
_cell.angle_alpha   90.00
_cell.angle_beta   90.00
_cell.angle_gamma   90.00
#
_symmetry.space_group_name_H-M   'P 1'
#
loop_
_entity.id
_entity.type
_entity.pdbx_description
1 polymer ?
#
loop_
_entity_poly.entity_id
_entity_poly.type
_entity_poly.pdbx_seq_one_letter_code
_entity_poly.pdbx_strand_id
1 'polypeptide(L)'
;SLVAGVIGTSFVPYYKELAPVLKQIVVTKTRKDERKLRGKAFECLSLMGLSVGRNIFAQDAQEAMQAMMETASRGLEPDDPQRSYIHEAAQRICRSLKDQFCPYLPYLLPGIYSQLQMQPVEVVDHDPEDAEQDMTLDFLSDGKVVGLKTSQIEDFQCAVQLLSCFLEVLGSDFFDHIQDA
;
A
#
# COMPACT_ATOMS: atom_id res chain seq x y z
N SER A 1 -19.98 21.63 2.00
CA SER A 1 -19.26 21.33 0.74
C SER A 1 -18.53 22.50 0.08
N LEU A 2 -18.78 23.78 0.41
CA LEU A 2 -17.96 24.89 -0.14
C LEU A 2 -16.56 25.01 0.50
N VAL A 3 -16.44 24.74 1.81
CA VAL A 3 -15.19 24.94 2.55
C VAL A 3 -14.07 23.99 2.08
N ALA A 4 -14.39 22.74 1.73
CA ALA A 4 -13.41 21.79 1.20
C ALA A 4 -12.89 22.17 -0.21
N GLY A 5 -13.77 22.71 -1.07
CA GLY A 5 -13.39 23.14 -2.42
C GLY A 5 -12.51 24.41 -2.43
N VAL A 6 -12.76 25.34 -1.51
CA VAL A 6 -11.97 26.57 -1.38
C VAL A 6 -10.56 26.29 -0.83
N ILE A 7 -10.44 25.39 0.16
CA ILE A 7 -9.13 25.03 0.75
C ILE A 7 -8.25 24.27 -0.26
N GLY A 8 -8.81 23.38 -1.09
CA GLY A 8 -8.04 22.62 -2.08
C GLY A 8 -7.31 23.51 -3.09
N THR A 9 -7.98 24.58 -3.58
CA THR A 9 -7.33 25.56 -4.47
C THR A 9 -6.32 26.45 -3.77
N SER A 10 -6.53 26.77 -2.49
CA SER A 10 -5.61 27.59 -1.69
C SER A 10 -4.31 26.87 -1.34
N PHE A 11 -4.29 25.53 -1.37
CA PHE A 11 -3.09 24.75 -1.06
C PHE A 11 -2.10 24.63 -2.23
N VAL A 12 -2.55 24.89 -3.47
CA VAL A 12 -1.75 24.73 -4.69
C VAL A 12 -0.40 25.48 -4.67
N PRO A 13 -0.29 26.72 -4.17
CA PRO A 13 1.01 27.40 -4.07
C PRO A 13 2.01 26.64 -3.19
N TYR A 14 1.58 26.17 -2.02
CA TYR A 14 2.42 25.39 -1.10
C TYR A 14 2.83 24.06 -1.70
N TYR A 15 1.91 23.40 -2.41
CA TYR A 15 2.22 22.17 -3.14
C TYR A 15 3.38 22.36 -4.12
N LYS A 16 3.36 23.44 -4.92
CA LYS A 16 4.41 23.70 -5.91
C LYS A 16 5.80 23.89 -5.30
N GLU A 17 5.86 24.38 -4.06
CA GLU A 17 7.12 24.55 -3.32
C GLU A 17 7.58 23.24 -2.66
N LEU A 18 6.65 22.48 -2.08
CA LEU A 18 6.97 21.30 -1.27
C LEU A 18 7.13 20.02 -2.09
N ALA A 19 6.35 19.84 -3.16
CA ALA A 19 6.37 18.61 -3.96
C ALA A 19 7.77 18.30 -4.53
N PRO A 20 8.52 19.25 -5.12
CA PRO A 20 9.86 18.96 -5.63
C PRO A 20 10.83 18.43 -4.56
N VAL A 21 10.75 18.98 -3.34
CA VAL A 21 11.60 18.55 -2.20
C VAL A 21 11.26 17.13 -1.78
N LEU A 22 9.96 16.82 -1.66
CA LEU A 22 9.50 15.48 -1.29
C LEU A 22 9.84 14.44 -2.36
N LYS A 23 9.71 14.80 -3.65
CA LYS A 23 10.11 13.92 -4.75
C LYS A 23 11.60 13.62 -4.72
N GLN A 24 12.44 14.61 -4.44
CA GLN A 24 13.88 14.41 -4.28
C GLN A 24 14.18 13.39 -3.17
N ILE A 25 13.47 13.46 -2.04
CA ILE A 25 13.59 12.50 -0.95
C ILE A 25 13.14 11.10 -1.40
N VAL A 26 11.98 11.00 -2.06
CA VAL A 26 11.44 9.75 -2.61
C VAL A 26 12.43 9.05 -3.56
N VAL A 27 13.14 9.81 -4.38
CA VAL A 27 14.07 9.23 -5.36
C VAL A 27 15.43 8.88 -4.74
N THR A 28 15.96 9.70 -3.84
CA THR A 28 17.35 9.57 -3.39
C THR A 28 17.55 8.81 -2.08
N LYS A 29 16.55 8.76 -1.21
CA LYS A 29 16.70 8.25 0.17
C LYS A 29 16.42 6.76 0.30
N THR A 30 17.11 5.96 -0.50
CA THR A 30 16.86 4.50 -0.63
C THR A 30 17.65 3.64 0.36
N ARG A 31 18.51 4.23 1.20
CA ARG A 31 19.31 3.48 2.18
C ARG A 31 18.46 3.03 3.37
N LYS A 32 18.88 1.94 4.05
CA LYS A 32 18.15 1.33 5.17
C LYS A 32 17.84 2.32 6.31
N ASP A 33 18.81 3.17 6.66
CA ASP A 33 18.69 4.21 7.68
C ASP A 33 17.76 5.38 7.28
N GLU A 34 17.44 5.50 5.99
CA GLU A 34 16.62 6.60 5.45
C GLU A 34 15.19 6.16 5.10
N ARG A 35 14.88 4.86 5.20
CA ARG A 35 13.59 4.26 4.80
C ARG A 35 12.39 4.91 5.50
N LYS A 36 12.51 5.25 6.78
CA LYS A 36 11.45 5.94 7.54
C LYS A 36 11.19 7.35 6.99
N LEU A 37 12.24 8.10 6.68
CA LEU A 37 12.12 9.44 6.08
C LEU A 37 11.48 9.35 4.69
N ARG A 38 11.91 8.39 3.88
CA ARG A 38 11.34 8.13 2.55
C ARG A 38 9.87 7.72 2.62
N GLY A 39 9.51 6.86 3.57
CA GLY A 39 8.12 6.51 3.87
C GLY A 39 7.25 7.73 4.22
N LYS A 40 7.76 8.61 5.09
CA LYS A 40 7.09 9.88 5.40
C LYS A 40 6.97 10.82 4.21
N ALA A 41 7.91 10.79 3.28
CA ALA A 41 7.78 11.53 2.03
C ALA A 41 6.66 10.98 1.13
N PHE A 42 6.51 9.64 1.02
CA PHE A 42 5.36 9.03 0.33
C PHE A 42 4.01 9.42 0.98
N GLU A 43 3.95 9.34 2.31
CA GLU A 43 2.76 9.75 3.08
C GLU A 43 2.41 11.21 2.80
N CYS A 44 3.37 12.13 2.95
CA CYS A 44 3.14 13.55 2.76
C CYS A 44 2.74 13.88 1.31
N LEU A 45 3.46 13.34 0.33
CA LEU A 45 3.19 13.58 -1.08
C LEU A 45 1.78 13.09 -1.48
N SER A 46 1.38 11.90 -1.02
CA SER A 46 0.05 11.34 -1.31
C SER A 46 -1.10 12.10 -0.61
N LEU A 47 -0.88 12.63 0.60
CA LEU A 47 -1.84 13.50 1.29
C LEU A 47 -2.03 14.83 0.56
N MET A 48 -0.94 15.42 0.07
CA MET A 48 -1.03 16.63 -0.74
C MET A 48 -1.76 16.37 -2.06
N GLY A 49 -1.55 15.20 -2.67
CA GLY A 49 -2.26 14.76 -3.86
C GLY A 49 -3.78 14.76 -3.72
N LEU A 50 -4.28 14.32 -2.55
CA LEU A 50 -5.71 14.40 -2.22
C LEU A 50 -6.22 15.84 -2.14
N SER A 51 -5.36 16.76 -1.69
CA SER A 51 -5.72 18.18 -1.50
C SER A 51 -5.77 18.95 -2.82
N VAL A 52 -4.81 18.71 -3.72
CA VAL A 52 -4.71 19.44 -5.00
C VAL A 52 -5.45 18.76 -6.16
N GLY A 53 -5.77 17.48 -6.00
CA GLY A 53 -6.52 16.69 -6.97
C GLY A 53 -5.73 16.26 -8.22
N ARG A 54 -6.35 15.39 -9.03
CA ARG A 54 -5.73 14.73 -10.19
C ARG A 54 -5.00 15.66 -11.15
N ASN A 55 -5.59 16.81 -11.49
CA ASN A 55 -5.07 17.68 -12.55
C ASN A 55 -3.69 18.26 -12.23
N ILE A 56 -3.37 18.40 -10.95
CA ILE A 56 -2.09 18.94 -10.48
C ILE A 56 -1.16 17.78 -10.09
N PHE A 57 -1.71 16.72 -9.48
CA PHE A 57 -0.92 15.65 -8.89
C PHE A 57 -0.47 14.55 -9.88
N ALA A 58 -1.15 14.36 -11.02
CA ALA A 58 -0.98 13.17 -11.86
C ALA A 58 0.48 12.85 -12.25
N GLN A 59 1.25 13.86 -12.64
CA GLN A 59 2.65 13.66 -13.03
C GLN A 59 3.52 13.24 -11.83
N ASP A 60 3.36 13.92 -10.69
CA ASP A 60 4.12 13.62 -9.47
C ASP A 60 3.72 12.26 -8.87
N ALA A 61 2.45 11.88 -9.02
CA ALA A 61 1.94 10.58 -8.63
C ALA A 61 2.59 9.44 -9.43
N GLN A 62 2.86 9.65 -10.72
CA GLN A 62 3.54 8.65 -11.56
C GLN A 62 4.95 8.36 -11.03
N GLU A 63 5.73 9.42 -10.74
CA GLU A 63 7.08 9.28 -10.17
C GLU A 63 7.04 8.57 -8.80
N ALA A 64 6.07 8.94 -7.95
CA ALA A 64 5.89 8.31 -6.64
C ALA A 64 5.50 6.82 -6.77
N MET A 65 4.55 6.49 -7.64
CA MET A 65 4.12 5.11 -7.90
C MET A 65 5.26 4.26 -8.41
N GLN A 66 6.06 4.77 -9.35
CA GLN A 66 7.24 4.08 -9.84
C GLN A 66 8.23 3.77 -8.71
N ALA A 67 8.57 4.76 -7.88
CA ALA A 67 9.48 4.57 -6.77
C ALA A 67 8.97 3.57 -5.72
N MET A 68 7.65 3.53 -5.47
CA MET A 68 7.03 2.56 -4.57
C MET A 68 7.04 1.15 -5.16
N MET A 69 6.70 0.99 -6.44
CA MET A 69 6.72 -0.31 -7.13
C MET A 69 8.14 -0.89 -7.20
N GLU A 70 9.14 -0.08 -7.52
CA GLU A 70 10.55 -0.50 -7.49
C GLU A 70 11.03 -0.92 -6.09
N THR A 71 10.46 -0.30 -5.06
CA THR A 71 10.78 -0.65 -3.67
C THR A 71 10.15 -1.99 -3.29
N ALA A 72 8.88 -2.20 -3.66
CA ALA A 72 8.18 -3.46 -3.44
C ALA A 72 8.82 -4.61 -4.23
N SER A 73 9.24 -4.39 -5.48
CA SER A 73 9.81 -5.43 -6.35
C SER A 73 11.18 -5.93 -5.89
N ARG A 74 11.94 -5.13 -5.13
CA ARG A 74 13.23 -5.55 -4.54
C ARG A 74 13.06 -6.48 -3.33
N GLY A 75 11.84 -6.63 -2.84
CA GLY A 75 11.55 -7.28 -1.58
C GLY A 75 11.79 -6.33 -0.40
N LEU A 76 10.81 -6.29 0.50
CA LEU A 76 10.91 -5.58 1.77
C LEU A 76 11.22 -6.59 2.88
N GLU A 77 12.10 -6.21 3.81
CA GLU A 77 12.29 -6.98 5.04
C GLU A 77 10.96 -7.07 5.82
N PRO A 78 10.75 -8.11 6.65
CA PRO A 78 9.51 -8.27 7.40
C PRO A 78 9.15 -7.04 8.25
N ASP A 79 10.15 -6.36 8.80
CA ASP A 79 10.04 -5.18 9.66
C ASP A 79 10.28 -3.85 8.92
N ASP A 80 10.32 -3.86 7.57
CA ASP A 80 10.59 -2.63 6.82
C ASP A 80 9.44 -1.62 6.97
N PRO A 81 9.69 -0.43 7.54
CA PRO A 81 8.65 0.55 7.80
C PRO A 81 8.01 1.09 6.52
N GLN A 82 8.65 0.97 5.36
CA GLN A 82 8.08 1.45 4.09
C GLN A 82 6.84 0.65 3.66
N ARG A 83 6.64 -0.58 4.16
CA ARG A 83 5.50 -1.42 3.77
C ARG A 83 4.16 -0.71 4.02
N SER A 84 3.95 -0.22 5.25
CA SER A 84 2.73 0.50 5.62
C SER A 84 2.60 1.84 4.89
N TYR A 85 3.70 2.59 4.74
CA TYR A 85 3.68 3.85 3.99
C TYR A 85 3.30 3.67 2.52
N ILE A 86 3.85 2.66 1.85
CA ILE A 86 3.53 2.35 0.45
C ILE A 86 2.06 1.95 0.33
N HIS A 87 1.60 1.07 1.23
CA HIS A 87 0.23 0.61 1.26
C HIS A 87 -0.77 1.77 1.38
N GLU A 88 -0.60 2.63 2.38
CA GLU A 88 -1.48 3.78 2.58
C GLU A 88 -1.36 4.81 1.45
N ALA A 89 -0.15 5.09 0.98
CA ALA A 89 0.08 6.05 -0.10
C ALA A 89 -0.57 5.59 -1.41
N ALA A 90 -0.51 4.29 -1.74
CA ALA A 90 -1.14 3.74 -2.93
C ALA A 90 -2.68 3.93 -2.90
N GLN A 91 -3.32 3.73 -1.75
CA GLN A 91 -4.76 4.00 -1.60
C GLN A 91 -5.10 5.49 -1.81
N ARG A 92 -4.32 6.39 -1.20
CA ARG A 92 -4.51 7.85 -1.36
C ARG A 92 -4.27 8.30 -2.80
N ILE A 93 -3.27 7.73 -3.48
CA ILE A 93 -2.99 8.01 -4.89
C ILE A 93 -4.13 7.50 -5.77
N CYS A 94 -4.63 6.28 -5.53
CA CYS A 94 -5.81 5.77 -6.22
C CYS A 94 -7.00 6.72 -6.07
N ARG A 95 -7.32 7.14 -4.84
CA ARG A 95 -8.39 8.13 -4.57
C ARG A 95 -8.15 9.48 -5.24
N SER A 96 -6.90 9.92 -5.36
CA SER A 96 -6.52 11.18 -6.01
C SER A 96 -6.65 11.12 -7.54
N LEU A 97 -6.23 10.01 -8.15
CA LEU A 97 -6.16 9.84 -9.60
C LEU A 97 -7.44 9.26 -10.23
N LYS A 98 -8.22 8.51 -9.47
CA LYS A 98 -9.41 7.78 -9.93
C LYS A 98 -9.06 6.87 -11.13
N ASP A 99 -9.79 6.95 -12.23
CA ASP A 99 -9.60 6.23 -13.50
C ASP A 99 -8.14 6.26 -14.00
N GLN A 100 -7.39 7.33 -13.75
CA GLN A 100 -5.97 7.42 -14.14
C GLN A 100 -5.04 6.51 -13.31
N PHE A 101 -5.56 5.82 -12.30
CA PHE A 101 -4.83 4.81 -11.54
C PHE A 101 -4.82 3.44 -12.23
N CYS A 102 -5.77 3.17 -13.13
CA CYS A 102 -5.91 1.88 -13.81
C CYS A 102 -4.60 1.34 -14.44
N PRO A 103 -3.72 2.16 -15.07
CA PRO A 103 -2.45 1.69 -15.61
C PRO A 103 -1.50 1.02 -14.60
N TYR A 104 -1.67 1.25 -13.30
CA TYR A 104 -0.85 0.62 -12.25
C TYR A 104 -1.38 -0.75 -11.81
N LEU A 105 -2.67 -1.04 -12.05
CA LEU A 105 -3.32 -2.28 -11.59
C LEU A 105 -2.64 -3.56 -12.10
N PRO A 106 -2.22 -3.69 -13.37
CA PRO A 106 -1.55 -4.90 -13.85
C PRO A 106 -0.27 -5.26 -13.09
N TYR A 107 0.37 -4.28 -12.46
CA TYR A 107 1.59 -4.46 -11.68
C TYR A 107 1.30 -4.73 -10.19
N LEU A 108 0.21 -4.18 -9.65
CA LEU A 108 -0.14 -4.30 -8.24
C LEU A 108 -0.96 -5.56 -7.95
N LEU A 109 -1.91 -5.90 -8.81
CA LEU A 109 -2.86 -6.99 -8.60
C LEU A 109 -2.19 -8.36 -8.42
N PRO A 110 -1.14 -8.74 -9.18
CA PRO A 110 -0.49 -10.04 -8.96
C PRO A 110 0.05 -10.23 -7.53
N GLY A 111 0.67 -9.19 -6.96
CA GLY A 111 1.19 -9.24 -5.59
C GLY A 111 0.06 -9.33 -4.55
N ILE A 112 -1.01 -8.58 -4.76
CA ILE A 112 -2.20 -8.59 -3.91
C ILE A 112 -2.86 -9.97 -3.93
N TYR A 113 -3.07 -10.56 -5.11
CA TYR A 113 -3.66 -11.89 -5.23
C TYR A 113 -2.79 -12.98 -4.61
N SER A 114 -1.47 -12.88 -4.74
CA SER A 114 -0.55 -13.80 -4.05
C SER A 114 -0.71 -13.76 -2.52
N GLN A 115 -0.96 -12.59 -1.93
CA GLN A 115 -1.22 -12.46 -0.49
C GLN A 115 -2.57 -13.08 -0.10
N LEU A 116 -3.58 -13.00 -0.97
CA LEU A 116 -4.92 -13.54 -0.70
C LEU A 116 -5.00 -15.06 -0.85
N GLN A 117 -4.02 -15.69 -1.50
CA GLN A 117 -3.94 -17.15 -1.63
C GLN A 117 -3.24 -17.83 -0.44
N MET A 118 -2.83 -17.08 0.58
CA MET A 118 -2.21 -17.64 1.78
C MET A 118 -3.15 -18.60 2.51
N GLN A 119 -2.62 -19.75 2.94
CA GLN A 119 -3.37 -20.80 3.64
C GLN A 119 -2.69 -21.12 4.98
N PRO A 120 -3.47 -21.35 6.06
CA PRO A 120 -2.94 -21.87 7.31
C PRO A 120 -2.22 -23.20 7.12
N VAL A 121 -1.13 -23.42 7.86
CA VAL A 121 -0.36 -24.67 7.84
C VAL A 121 -0.64 -25.47 9.09
N GLU A 122 -0.70 -26.80 8.96
CA GLU A 122 -0.83 -27.70 10.12
C GLU A 122 0.42 -27.60 10.99
N VAL A 123 0.22 -27.38 12.29
CA VAL A 123 1.28 -27.25 13.28
C VAL A 123 1.37 -28.57 14.05
N VAL A 124 2.43 -29.33 13.76
CA VAL A 124 2.75 -30.57 14.46
C VAL A 124 3.80 -30.21 15.51
N ASP A 125 3.50 -30.44 16.78
CA ASP A 125 4.35 -30.13 17.95
C ASP A 125 4.49 -28.63 18.28
N HIS A 126 3.38 -27.95 18.56
CA HIS A 126 3.43 -26.61 19.17
C HIS A 126 3.90 -26.70 20.63
N ASP A 127 5.18 -26.44 20.88
CA ASP A 127 5.69 -26.22 22.24
C ASP A 127 5.34 -24.79 22.69
N PRO A 128 4.46 -24.62 23.69
CA PRO A 128 4.07 -23.29 24.18
C PRO A 128 5.20 -22.50 24.84
N GLU A 129 6.36 -23.13 25.10
CA GLU A 129 7.57 -22.43 25.57
C GLU A 129 8.42 -21.87 24.43
N ASP A 130 8.12 -22.21 23.18
CA ASP A 130 8.85 -21.79 21.99
C ASP A 130 8.38 -20.40 21.53
N ALA A 131 8.72 -19.39 22.34
CA ALA A 131 8.34 -17.99 22.17
C ALA A 131 8.86 -17.33 20.86
N GLU A 132 9.63 -18.04 20.05
CA GLU A 132 10.10 -17.59 18.72
C GLU A 132 9.04 -17.74 17.62
N GLN A 133 7.96 -18.50 17.83
CA GLN A 133 6.89 -18.65 16.84
C GLN A 133 5.83 -17.56 17.00
N ASP A 134 6.04 -16.41 16.33
CA ASP A 134 5.01 -15.37 16.13
C ASP A 134 3.91 -15.87 15.17
N MET A 135 3.14 -16.84 15.65
CA MET A 135 2.03 -17.48 14.94
C MET A 135 0.72 -17.28 15.69
N THR A 136 -0.31 -16.97 14.92
CA THR A 136 -1.71 -17.07 15.34
C THR A 136 -2.19 -18.48 15.03
N LEU A 137 -2.67 -19.19 16.05
CA LEU A 137 -3.13 -20.58 15.96
C LEU A 137 -4.65 -20.66 16.03
N ASP A 138 -5.18 -21.65 15.34
CA ASP A 138 -6.59 -22.04 15.44
C ASP A 138 -6.71 -23.55 15.63
N PHE A 139 -7.70 -23.96 16.45
CA PHE A 139 -7.97 -25.34 16.81
C PHE A 139 -9.19 -25.83 16.03
N LEU A 140 -8.96 -26.75 15.10
CA LEU A 140 -10.02 -27.31 14.26
C LEU A 140 -10.80 -28.38 15.01
N SER A 141 -12.06 -28.58 14.59
CA SER A 141 -12.98 -29.55 15.21
C SER A 141 -12.52 -31.01 15.11
N ASP A 142 -11.60 -31.33 14.20
CA ASP A 142 -11.00 -32.65 14.03
C ASP A 142 -9.77 -32.88 14.93
N GLY A 143 -9.46 -31.91 15.81
CA GLY A 143 -8.35 -31.98 16.76
C GLY A 143 -7.02 -31.49 16.20
N LYS A 144 -6.98 -31.03 14.94
CA LYS A 144 -5.78 -30.44 14.35
C LYS A 144 -5.57 -29.00 14.81
N VAL A 145 -4.31 -28.59 14.87
CA VAL A 145 -3.91 -27.20 15.08
C VAL A 145 -3.36 -26.67 13.76
N VAL A 146 -3.87 -25.53 13.32
CA VAL A 146 -3.34 -24.80 12.17
C VAL A 146 -2.83 -23.45 12.60
N GLY A 147 -1.81 -22.93 11.91
CA GLY A 147 -1.17 -21.67 12.22
C GLY A 147 -0.89 -20.82 10.99
N LEU A 148 -0.93 -19.51 11.18
CA LEU A 148 -0.37 -18.52 10.27
C LEU A 148 0.55 -17.60 11.05
N LYS A 149 1.63 -17.13 10.43
CA LYS A 149 2.44 -16.07 11.05
C LYS A 149 1.60 -14.80 11.16
N THR A 150 1.73 -14.06 12.26
CA THR A 150 0.99 -12.80 12.46
C THR A 150 1.22 -11.83 11.30
N SER A 151 2.46 -11.72 10.83
CA SER A 151 2.83 -10.93 9.64
C SER A 151 2.08 -11.35 8.36
N GLN A 152 1.75 -12.63 8.19
CA GLN A 152 0.94 -13.09 7.04
C GLN A 152 -0.52 -12.64 7.17
N ILE A 153 -1.07 -12.62 8.39
CA ILE A 153 -2.42 -12.12 8.64
C ILE A 153 -2.49 -10.61 8.35
N GLU A 154 -1.48 -9.86 8.79
CA GLU A 154 -1.37 -8.42 8.51
C GLU A 154 -1.25 -8.13 7.00
N ASP A 155 -0.44 -8.91 6.28
CA ASP A 155 -0.32 -8.81 4.82
C ASP A 155 -1.63 -9.12 4.10
N PHE A 156 -2.35 -10.16 4.55
CA PHE A 156 -3.69 -10.50 4.03
C PHE A 156 -4.68 -9.35 4.26
N GLN A 157 -4.71 -8.78 5.47
CA GLN A 157 -5.57 -7.64 5.79
C GLN A 157 -5.24 -6.42 4.90
N CYS A 158 -3.96 -6.13 4.67
CA CYS A 158 -3.54 -5.06 3.77
C CYS A 158 -4.01 -5.32 2.33
N ALA A 159 -3.86 -6.55 1.82
CA ALA A 159 -4.32 -6.92 0.49
C ALA A 159 -5.84 -6.70 0.30
N VAL A 160 -6.65 -7.12 1.29
CA VAL A 160 -8.10 -6.90 1.29
C VAL A 160 -8.44 -5.40 1.32
N GLN A 161 -7.72 -4.61 2.11
CA GLN A 161 -7.92 -3.16 2.17
C GLN A 161 -7.59 -2.45 0.85
N LEU A 162 -6.51 -2.86 0.17
CA LEU A 162 -6.19 -2.36 -1.17
C LEU A 162 -7.29 -2.67 -2.17
N LEU A 163 -7.71 -3.94 -2.26
CA LEU A 163 -8.77 -4.33 -3.19
C LEU A 163 -10.06 -3.58 -2.91
N SER A 164 -10.44 -3.47 -1.64
CA SER A 164 -11.65 -2.73 -1.23
C SER A 164 -11.56 -1.27 -1.68
N CYS A 165 -10.40 -0.63 -1.47
CA CYS A 165 -10.17 0.74 -1.92
C CYS A 165 -10.23 0.87 -3.45
N PHE A 166 -9.64 -0.05 -4.20
CA PHE A 166 -9.62 0.00 -5.67
C PHE A 166 -11.03 -0.21 -6.24
N LEU A 167 -11.77 -1.19 -5.71
CA LEU A 167 -13.17 -1.42 -6.08
C LEU A 167 -14.06 -0.20 -5.78
N GLU A 168 -13.91 0.40 -4.60
CA GLU A 168 -14.67 1.58 -4.19
C GLU A 168 -14.40 2.78 -5.10
N VAL A 169 -13.14 3.01 -5.47
CA VAL A 169 -12.71 4.22 -6.21
C VAL A 169 -12.89 4.09 -7.71
N LEU A 170 -12.57 2.93 -8.28
CA LEU A 170 -12.52 2.70 -9.72
C LEU A 170 -13.84 2.13 -10.27
N GLY A 171 -14.64 1.49 -9.42
CA GLY A 171 -15.95 0.97 -9.80
C GLY A 171 -15.89 0.07 -11.04
N SER A 172 -16.59 0.46 -12.11
CA SER A 172 -16.62 -0.30 -13.35
C SER A 172 -15.24 -0.49 -13.99
N ASP A 173 -14.37 0.52 -13.88
CA ASP A 173 -13.07 0.52 -14.54
C ASP A 173 -12.12 -0.53 -13.93
N PHE A 174 -12.41 -1.01 -12.72
CA PHE A 174 -11.64 -2.08 -12.10
C PHE A 174 -11.87 -3.45 -12.76
N PHE A 175 -13.08 -3.72 -13.28
CA PHE A 175 -13.43 -5.05 -13.79
C PHE A 175 -12.61 -5.47 -15.01
N ASP A 176 -12.18 -4.51 -15.84
CA ASP A 176 -11.30 -4.77 -16.99
C ASP A 176 -9.91 -5.28 -16.59
N HIS A 177 -9.56 -5.19 -15.30
CA HIS A 177 -8.27 -5.59 -14.75
C HIS A 177 -8.33 -6.86 -13.90
N ILE A 178 -9.52 -7.40 -13.64
CA ILE A 178 -9.66 -8.69 -12.98
C ILE A 178 -9.35 -9.77 -14.03
N GLN A 179 -8.21 -10.45 -13.89
CA GLN A 179 -8.00 -11.69 -14.65
C GLN A 179 -8.93 -12.76 -14.07
N ASP A 180 -9.54 -13.59 -14.92
CA ASP A 180 -10.27 -14.78 -14.48
C ASP A 180 -9.36 -15.60 -13.55
N ALA A 181 -9.77 -15.72 -12.29
CA ALA A 181 -9.03 -16.37 -11.21
C ALA A 181 -8.90 -17.89 -11.42
#